data_AF-A0A1L6MW22-F1
#
_entry.id   AF-A0A1L6MW22-F1
#
_cell.length_a   1.000
_cell.length_b   1.000
_cell.length_c   1.000
_cell.angle_alpha   90.00
_cell.angle_beta   90.00
_cell.angle_gamma   90.00
#
_symmetry.space_group_name_H-M   'P 1'
#
loop_
_entity.id
_entity.type
_entity.pdbx_description
1 polymer ?
#
loop_
_entity_poly.entity_id
_entity_poly.type
_entity_poly.pdbx_seq_one_letter_code
_entity_poly.pdbx_strand_id
1 'polypeptide(L)' 'MRRDYAPGFTVKLMQKDLGLVQQEADRLHTSLPLVSLVRGLFSLLKEEGRQQEGTQSLFKVLERLSLAEKQKTLT' A
#
# COMPACT_ATOMS: atom_id res chain seq x y z
N MET A 1 3.86 -17.42 3.59
CA MET A 1 4.93 -16.50 3.14
C MET A 1 5.85 -16.21 4.31
N ARG A 2 7.18 -16.14 4.08
CA ARG A 2 8.09 -15.59 5.09
C ARG A 2 7.77 -14.08 5.17
N ARG A 3 7.62 -13.50 6.37
CA ARG A 3 7.33 -12.07 6.57
C ARG A 3 8.55 -11.19 6.25
N ASP A 4 9.06 -11.37 5.04
CA ASP A 4 10.20 -10.66 4.49
C ASP A 4 9.72 -9.47 3.65
N TYR A 5 10.09 -8.29 4.10
CA TYR A 5 9.70 -7.02 3.49
C TYR A 5 10.90 -6.31 2.84
N ALA A 6 12.00 -7.04 2.58
CA ALA A 6 13.13 -6.54 1.82
C ALA A 6 12.66 -6.08 0.42
N PRO A 7 13.08 -4.88 -0.03
CA PRO A 7 12.53 -4.30 -1.25
C PRO A 7 13.18 -4.86 -2.51
N GLY A 8 12.39 -5.47 -3.39
CA GLY A 8 12.67 -5.44 -4.83
C GLY A 8 12.15 -4.16 -5.50
N PHE A 9 11.06 -3.61 -4.96
CA PHE A 9 10.45 -2.35 -5.36
C PHE A 9 9.82 -1.67 -4.14
N THR A 10 10.14 -0.41 -3.86
CA THR A 10 9.79 0.22 -2.58
C THR A 10 8.39 0.83 -2.58
N VAL A 11 7.80 0.96 -1.39
CA VAL A 11 6.57 1.73 -1.15
C VAL A 11 6.68 3.15 -1.69
N LYS A 12 7.82 3.81 -1.48
CA LYS A 12 8.09 5.16 -1.99
C LYS A 12 7.97 5.23 -3.52
N LEU A 13 8.56 4.28 -4.25
CA LEU A 13 8.50 4.24 -5.70
C LEU A 13 7.07 3.94 -6.18
N MET A 14 6.38 3.00 -5.54
CA MET A 14 5.00 2.67 -5.88
C MET A 14 4.05 3.86 -5.68
N GLN A 15 4.20 4.65 -4.60
CA GLN A 15 3.41 5.87 -4.42
C GLN A 15 3.65 6.90 -5.52
N LYS A 16 4.89 7.07 -5.96
CA LYS A 16 5.24 7.98 -7.05
C LYS A 16 4.52 7.55 -8.33
N ASP A 17 4.61 6.28 -8.68
CA ASP A 17 4.06 5.76 -9.93
C ASP A 17 2.53 5.80 -9.93
N LEU A 18 1.88 5.44 -8.82
CA LEU A 18 0.43 5.61 -8.66
C LEU A 18 0.01 7.10 -8.72
N GLY A 19 0.87 8.00 -8.28
CA GLY A 19 0.69 9.45 -8.45
C GLY A 19 0.66 9.86 -9.93
N LEU A 20 1.60 9.35 -10.74
CA LEU A 20 1.65 9.61 -12.18
C LEU A 20 0.43 9.01 -12.90
N VAL A 21 0.03 7.79 -12.55
CA VAL A 21 -1.18 7.16 -13.10
C VAL A 21 -2.42 8.01 -12.82
N GLN A 22 -2.54 8.54 -11.61
CA GLN A 22 -3.66 9.39 -11.23
C GLN A 22 -3.67 10.72 -11.96
N GLN A 23 -2.50 11.36 -12.13
CA GLN A 23 -2.37 12.58 -12.92
C GLN A 23 -2.80 12.38 -14.37
N GLU A 24 -2.42 11.25 -14.99
CA GLU A 24 -2.88 10.94 -16.36
C GLU A 24 -4.37 10.63 -16.43
N ALA A 25 -4.92 9.96 -15.41
CA ALA A 25 -6.35 9.69 -15.33
C ALA A 25 -7.16 11.00 -15.23
N ASP A 26 -6.69 11.95 -14.42
CA ASP A 26 -7.30 13.28 -14.28
C ASP A 26 -7.26 14.05 -15.61
N ARG A 27 -6.13 13.99 -16.34
CA ARG A 27 -5.97 14.60 -17.68
C ARG A 27 -6.94 14.01 -18.70
N LEU A 28 -7.26 12.72 -18.59
CA LEU A 28 -8.19 12.01 -19.48
C LEU A 28 -9.65 12.04 -18.99
N HIS A 29 -9.95 12.78 -17.92
CA HIS A 29 -11.27 12.78 -17.27
C HIS A 29 -11.79 11.38 -16.97
N THR A 30 -10.89 10.46 -16.61
CA THR A 30 -11.20 9.05 -16.38
C THR A 30 -11.05 8.73 -14.90
N SER A 31 -12.10 8.16 -14.29
CA SER A 31 -12.04 7.77 -12.88
C SER A 31 -11.35 6.42 -12.72
N LEU A 32 -10.29 6.37 -11.90
CA LEU A 32 -9.61 5.13 -11.49
C LEU A 32 -9.76 4.93 -9.97
N PRO A 33 -10.95 4.51 -9.49
CA PRO A 33 -11.22 4.41 -8.06
C PRO A 33 -10.31 3.41 -7.34
N LEU A 34 -9.94 2.31 -8.01
CA LEU A 34 -9.03 1.32 -7.44
C LEU A 34 -7.59 1.84 -7.29
N VAL A 35 -7.12 2.68 -8.21
CA VAL A 35 -5.81 3.33 -8.09
C VAL A 35 -5.79 4.26 -6.89
N SER A 36 -6.86 5.04 -6.72
CA SER A 36 -7.03 5.94 -5.57
C SER A 36 -6.99 5.18 -4.24
N LEU A 37 -7.72 4.06 -4.17
CA LEU A 37 -7.72 3.19 -3.00
C LEU A 37 -6.33 2.65 -2.68
N VAL A 38 -5.67 2.03 -3.66
CA VAL A 38 -4.35 1.40 -3.47
C VAL A 38 -3.31 2.45 -3.07
N ARG A 39 -3.34 3.64 -3.69
CA ARG A 39 -2.46 4.76 -3.32
C ARG A 39 -2.68 5.18 -1.86
N GLY A 40 -3.93 5.25 -1.40
CA GLY A 40 -4.28 5.51 0.00
C GLY A 40 -3.71 4.46 0.95
N LEU A 41 -3.79 3.17 0.60
CA LEU A 41 -3.20 2.10 1.43
C LEU A 41 -1.67 2.22 1.53
N PHE A 42 -0.98 2.59 0.44
CA PHE A 42 0.45 2.85 0.50
C PHE A 42 0.79 4.10 1.32
N SER A 43 -0.08 5.11 1.36
CA SER A 43 0.11 6.31 2.22
C SER A 43 0.21 5.93 3.70
N LEU A 44 -0.60 4.98 4.17
CA LEU A 44 -0.55 4.48 5.55
C LEU A 44 0.85 3.93 5.92
N LEU A 45 1.47 3.17 5.01
CA LEU A 45 2.83 2.65 5.23
C LEU A 45 3.88 3.77 5.29
N LYS A 46 3.71 4.83 4.48
CA LYS A 46 4.62 5.98 4.52
C LYS A 46 4.47 6.78 5.81
N GLU A 47 3.24 6.98 6.28
CA GLU A 47 2.95 7.62 7.57
C GLU A 47 3.59 6.86 8.75
N GLU A 48 3.70 5.54 8.62
CA GLU A 48 4.42 4.67 9.57
C GLU A 48 5.95 4.64 9.39
N GLY A 49 6.51 5.45 8.48
CA GLY A 49 7.95 5.46 8.20
C GLY A 49 8.45 4.24 7.40
N ARG A 50 7.56 3.39 6.87
CA ARG A 50 7.90 2.16 6.13
C ARG A 50 8.09 2.36 4.63
N GLN A 51 8.35 3.59 4.21
CA GLN A 51 8.50 3.96 2.78
C GLN A 51 9.65 3.23 2.05
N GLN A 52 10.63 2.72 2.79
CA GLN A 52 11.78 1.97 2.26
C GLN A 52 11.54 0.45 2.19
N GLU A 53 10.42 -0.05 2.74
CA GLU A 53 10.05 -1.46 2.61
C GLU A 53 9.59 -1.78 1.19
N GLY A 54 9.61 -3.07 0.83
CA GLY A 54 9.05 -3.55 -0.42
C GLY A 54 7.53 -3.39 -0.48
N THR A 55 6.93 -3.36 -1.67
CA THR A 55 5.47 -3.23 -1.85
C THR A 55 4.66 -4.31 -1.16
N GLN A 56 5.23 -5.49 -0.94
CA GLN A 56 4.62 -6.56 -0.17
C GLN A 56 4.35 -6.17 1.30
N SER A 57 4.94 -5.08 1.80
CA SER A 57 4.58 -4.50 3.11
C SER A 57 3.14 -4.04 3.21
N LEU A 58 2.42 -3.92 2.09
CA LEU A 58 0.97 -3.73 2.04
C LEU A 58 0.20 -4.80 2.82
N PHE A 59 0.73 -6.02 2.95
CA PHE A 59 0.14 -7.04 3.82
C PHE A 59 0.00 -6.57 5.27
N LYS A 60 0.92 -5.74 5.79
CA LYS A 60 0.81 -5.18 7.16
C LYS A 60 -0.43 -4.31 7.33
N VAL A 61 -0.76 -3.52 6.30
CA VAL A 61 -1.98 -2.71 6.28
C VAL A 61 -3.21 -3.61 6.29
N LEU A 62 -3.24 -4.60 5.38
CA LEU A 62 -4.37 -5.51 5.25
C LEU A 62 -4.58 -6.35 6.50
N GLU A 63 -3.52 -6.82 7.16
CA GLU A 63 -3.60 -7.58 8.40
C GLU A 63 -4.28 -6.75 9.51
N ARG A 64 -3.94 -5.47 9.65
CA ARG A 64 -4.57 -4.56 10.64
C ARG A 64 -6.01 -4.19 10.30
N LEU A 65 -6.31 -4.01 9.00
CA LEU A 65 -7.68 -3.74 8.54
C LEU A 65 -8.56 -4.99 8.63
N SER A 66 -7.96 -6.17 8.52
CA SER A 66 -8.65 -7.44 8.73
C SER A 66 -8.86 -7.69 10.23
N LEU A 67 -9.90 -8.47 10.56
CA LEU A 67 -10.09 -8.97 11.93
C LEU A 67 -9.03 -10.01 12.34
N ALA A 68 -8.06 -10.33 11.48
CA ALA A 68 -7.08 -11.41 11.71
C ALA A 68 -6.12 -11.11 12.88
N GLU A 69 -5.84 -9.84 13.20
CA GLU A 69 -5.08 -9.52 14.42
C GLU A 69 -5.86 -9.87 15.70
N LYS A 70 -7.20 -9.77 15.70
CA LYS A 70 -8.02 -10.08 16.88
C LYS A 70 -8.10 -11.59 17.17
N GLN A 71 -7.96 -12.46 16.17
CA GLN A 71 -8.04 -13.91 16.37
C GLN A 71 -6.76 -14.52 16.97
N LYS A 72 -5.59 -13.91 16.75
CA LYS A 72 -4.32 -14.40 17.32
C LYS A 72 -4.16 -14.18 18.83
N THR A 73 -4.93 -13.26 19.42
CA THR A 73 -4.89 -12.99 20.87
C THR A 73 -5.88 -13.86 21.65
N LEU A 74 -6.72 -14.62 20.97
CA LEU A 74 -7.79 -15.46 21.55
C LEU A 74 -7.51 -16.98 21.46
N THR A 75 -6.30 -17.38 21.07
CA THR A 75 -5.86 -18.79 21.03
C THR A 75 -4.49 -18.93 21.69
#